data_AF-A0AAP7W476-F1
#
_entry.id   AF-A0AAP7W476-F1
#
_cell.length_a   1.000
_cell.length_b   1.000
_cell.length_c   1.000
_cell.angle_alpha   90.00
_cell.angle_beta   90.00
_cell.angle_gamma   90.00
#
_symmetry.space_group_name_H-M   'P 1'
#
loop_
_entity.id
_entity.type
_entity.pdbx_description
1 polymer ?
#
loop_
_entity_poly.entity_id
_entity_poly.type
_entity_poly.pdbx_seq_one_letter_code
_entity_poly.pdbx_strand_id
1 'polypeptide(L)'
;MLVKAKELQVEKQNTLVTTLDSNPEYALLVAEIERHQTIGEIKSKDAFEIIFGDKESEAATNAVFVTLADEAIVQGVQYENGEVQIKAIFTVEKDGKKAIHHAIVQGGKVFIEQEVSHDPAHFGFVEELKNQKGAEESSDEIKEEAWYDGCLVFFNSGNGKYYYYNHCGKGCGGESKAVINTLDSCCRNHDRCYNNFGEGNCGCDRDLSVCANNASDPGWWMVSEWARLKSCN
;
A
#
# COMPACT_ATOMS: atom_id res chain seq x y z
N MET A 1 -1.62 11.08 9.35
CA MET A 1 -1.31 10.48 8.03
C MET A 1 -2.03 11.28 6.95
N LEU A 2 -1.28 11.86 6.01
CA LEU A 2 -1.79 12.37 4.72
C LEU A 2 -1.16 11.50 3.62
N VAL A 3 -1.95 10.98 2.68
CA VAL A 3 -1.44 10.17 1.55
C VAL A 3 -2.16 10.59 0.28
N LYS A 4 -1.46 10.90 -0.80
CA LYS A 4 -2.06 11.17 -2.12
C LYS A 4 -1.35 10.37 -3.18
N ALA A 5 -2.08 9.69 -4.06
CA ALA A 5 -1.53 9.14 -5.30
C ALA A 5 -1.89 10.03 -6.49
N LYS A 6 -0.94 10.18 -7.41
CA LYS A 6 -1.13 10.87 -8.68
C LYS A 6 -0.49 10.04 -9.78
N GLU A 7 -1.22 9.80 -10.87
CA GLU A 7 -0.62 9.15 -12.04
C GLU A 7 0.58 9.97 -12.56
N LEU A 8 1.66 9.24 -12.88
CA LEU A 8 2.85 9.87 -13.42
C LEU A 8 2.70 10.15 -14.92
N GLN A 9 3.41 11.18 -15.38
CA GLN A 9 3.56 11.40 -16.82
C GLN A 9 4.25 10.20 -17.47
N VAL A 10 3.84 9.86 -18.69
CA VAL A 10 4.30 8.69 -19.46
C VAL A 10 5.83 8.56 -19.49
N GLU A 11 6.56 9.67 -19.63
CA GLU A 11 8.03 9.64 -19.65
C GLU A 11 8.63 9.16 -18.31
N LYS A 12 8.10 9.66 -17.18
CA LYS A 12 8.52 9.23 -15.84
C LYS A 12 8.11 7.78 -15.57
N GLN A 13 6.89 7.40 -15.95
CA GLN A 13 6.41 6.02 -15.85
C GLN A 13 7.33 5.06 -16.61
N ASN A 14 7.67 5.36 -17.87
CA ASN A 14 8.58 4.54 -18.68
C ASN A 14 9.96 4.38 -18.03
N THR A 15 10.47 5.45 -17.41
CA THR A 15 11.76 5.43 -16.71
C THR A 15 11.73 4.50 -15.49
N LEU A 16 10.67 4.59 -14.67
CA LEU A 16 10.51 3.74 -13.49
C LEU A 16 10.31 2.28 -13.87
N VAL A 17 9.47 2.02 -14.88
CA VAL A 17 9.27 0.66 -15.42
C VAL A 17 10.59 0.08 -15.91
N THR A 18 11.38 0.84 -16.69
CA THR A 18 12.68 0.38 -17.18
C THR A 18 13.65 0.10 -16.02
N THR A 19 13.63 0.94 -14.98
CA THR A 19 14.45 0.75 -13.77
C THR A 19 14.05 -0.52 -13.03
N LEU A 20 12.76 -0.79 -12.89
CA LEU A 20 12.25 -2.01 -12.27
C LEU A 20 12.60 -3.25 -13.10
N ASP A 21 12.31 -3.23 -14.41
CA ASP A 21 12.55 -4.35 -15.33
C ASP A 21 14.04 -4.74 -15.40
N SER A 22 14.95 -3.78 -15.22
CA SER A 22 16.41 -4.02 -15.24
C SER A 22 17.00 -4.40 -13.88
N ASN A 23 16.20 -4.38 -12.80
CA ASN A 23 16.69 -4.70 -11.47
C ASN A 23 16.78 -6.23 -11.27
N PRO A 24 17.92 -6.77 -10.80
CA PRO A 24 18.06 -8.22 -10.58
C PRO A 24 17.09 -8.79 -9.53
N GLU A 25 16.64 -7.99 -8.57
CA GLU A 25 15.67 -8.42 -7.57
C GLU A 25 14.29 -8.66 -8.19
N TYR A 26 13.90 -7.87 -9.19
CA TYR A 26 12.67 -8.06 -9.94
C TYR A 26 12.66 -9.46 -10.59
N ALA A 27 13.75 -9.85 -11.26
CA ALA A 27 13.86 -11.17 -11.89
C ALA A 27 13.78 -12.32 -10.87
N LEU A 28 14.38 -12.17 -9.69
CA LEU A 28 14.31 -13.17 -8.62
C LEU A 28 12.89 -13.33 -8.08
N LEU A 29 12.16 -12.23 -7.91
CA LEU A 29 10.78 -12.25 -7.43
C LEU A 29 9.83 -12.83 -8.47
N VAL A 30 9.98 -12.46 -9.75
CA VAL A 30 9.21 -13.08 -10.85
C VAL A 30 9.43 -14.59 -10.87
N ALA A 31 10.69 -15.04 -10.80
CA ALA A 31 11.02 -16.46 -10.77
C ALA A 31 10.47 -17.19 -9.54
N GLU A 32 10.29 -16.51 -8.40
CA GLU A 32 9.59 -17.08 -7.24
C GLU A 32 8.10 -17.21 -7.52
N ILE A 33 7.44 -16.18 -8.05
CA ILE A 33 6.00 -16.21 -8.37
C ILE A 33 5.70 -17.36 -9.35
N GLU A 34 6.54 -17.56 -10.37
CA GLU A 34 6.39 -18.64 -11.36
C GLU A 34 6.43 -20.05 -10.77
N ARG A 35 6.99 -20.23 -9.56
CA ARG A 35 6.95 -21.53 -8.86
C ARG A 35 5.58 -21.86 -8.29
N HIS A 36 4.74 -20.86 -8.08
CA HIS A 36 3.44 -20.99 -7.41
C HIS A 36 2.25 -20.78 -8.33
N GLN A 37 2.42 -20.01 -9.40
CA GLN A 37 1.36 -19.73 -10.36
C GLN A 37 1.91 -19.47 -11.77
N THR A 38 1.10 -19.78 -12.78
CA THR A 38 1.44 -19.51 -14.18
C THR A 38 1.32 -18.01 -14.45
N ILE A 39 2.40 -17.42 -14.94
CA ILE A 39 2.42 -16.03 -15.41
C ILE A 39 2.20 -16.02 -16.93
N GLY A 40 1.22 -15.25 -17.38
CA GLY A 40 0.93 -15.04 -18.81
C GLY A 40 1.61 -13.79 -19.35
N GLU A 41 0.94 -13.10 -20.27
CA GLU A 41 1.32 -11.73 -20.63
C GLU A 41 1.07 -10.79 -19.45
N ILE A 42 1.96 -9.80 -19.26
CA ILE A 42 1.82 -8.77 -18.22
C ILE A 42 0.46 -8.07 -18.39
N LYS A 43 -0.35 -8.04 -17.33
CA LYS A 43 -1.71 -7.49 -17.37
C LYS A 43 -1.72 -5.97 -17.37
N SER A 44 -0.88 -5.34 -16.53
CA SER A 44 -0.74 -3.88 -16.47
C SER A 44 0.62 -3.46 -15.92
N LYS A 45 1.02 -2.22 -16.24
CA LYS A 45 2.13 -1.50 -15.63
C LYS A 45 1.65 -0.12 -15.23
N ASP A 46 1.40 0.09 -13.94
CA ASP A 46 0.84 1.32 -13.40
C ASP A 46 1.93 2.06 -12.61
N ALA A 47 1.97 3.39 -12.67
CA ALA A 47 2.96 4.16 -11.91
C ALA A 47 2.38 5.46 -11.36
N PHE A 48 2.74 5.76 -10.11
CA PHE A 48 2.17 6.85 -9.35
C PHE A 48 3.26 7.61 -8.59
N GLU A 49 3.10 8.92 -8.49
CA GLU A 49 3.73 9.72 -7.45
C GLU A 49 2.85 9.58 -6.21
N ILE A 50 3.43 9.06 -5.14
CA ILE A 50 2.79 8.92 -3.84
C ILE A 50 3.36 10.00 -2.94
N ILE A 51 2.50 10.91 -2.50
CA ILE A 51 2.86 12.02 -1.62
C ILE A 51 2.37 11.67 -0.22
N PHE A 52 3.31 11.55 0.70
CA PHE A 52 3.06 11.38 2.13
C PHE A 52 3.35 12.69 2.84
N GLY A 53 2.48 13.17 3.73
CA GLY A 53 2.75 14.45 4.38
C GLY A 53 2.04 14.71 5.69
N ASP A 54 2.25 15.93 6.18
CA ASP A 54 1.50 16.68 7.18
C ASP A 54 1.46 18.19 6.81
N LYS A 55 1.04 19.08 7.72
CA LYS A 55 0.95 20.53 7.45
C LYS A 55 2.31 21.24 7.33
N GLU A 56 3.40 20.57 7.71
CA GLU A 56 4.73 21.16 7.85
C GLU A 56 5.75 20.51 6.91
N SER A 57 5.46 19.30 6.40
CA SER A 57 6.34 18.56 5.49
C SER A 57 5.58 17.62 4.56
N GLU A 58 6.05 17.54 3.32
CA GLU A 58 5.61 16.58 2.31
C GLU A 58 6.84 15.80 1.84
N ALA A 59 6.69 14.50 1.70
CA ALA A 59 7.67 13.60 1.10
C ALA A 59 7.00 12.90 -0.08
N ALA A 60 7.62 12.96 -1.25
CA ALA A 60 7.11 12.31 -2.45
C ALA A 60 7.98 11.10 -2.78
N THR A 61 7.33 9.96 -3.03
CA THR A 61 7.97 8.73 -3.53
C THR A 61 7.32 8.33 -4.83
N ASN A 62 8.09 7.76 -5.75
CA ASN A 62 7.53 7.20 -6.96
C ASN A 62 7.32 5.69 -6.78
N ALA A 63 6.12 5.21 -7.09
CA ALA A 63 5.79 3.79 -7.06
C ALA A 63 5.46 3.31 -8.48
N VAL A 64 5.94 2.13 -8.84
CA VAL A 64 5.57 1.41 -10.05
C VAL A 64 5.07 0.02 -9.66
N PHE A 65 4.00 -0.43 -10.31
CA PHE A 65 3.35 -1.71 -10.07
C PHE A 65 3.25 -2.47 -11.39
N VAL A 66 3.73 -3.71 -11.40
CA VAL A 66 3.61 -4.63 -12.52
C VAL A 66 2.70 -5.77 -12.12
N THR A 67 1.50 -5.78 -12.70
CA THR A 67 0.51 -6.84 -12.47
C THR A 67 0.80 -8.01 -13.41
N LEU A 68 1.30 -9.10 -12.86
CA LEU A 68 1.70 -10.30 -13.59
C LEU A 68 0.54 -11.29 -13.76
N ALA A 69 -0.34 -11.36 -12.75
CA ALA A 69 -1.57 -12.13 -12.74
C ALA A 69 -2.60 -11.45 -11.83
N ASP A 70 -3.84 -11.98 -11.76
CA ASP A 70 -4.88 -11.43 -10.88
C ASP A 70 -4.48 -11.39 -9.40
N GLU A 71 -3.64 -12.35 -8.98
CA GLU A 71 -3.13 -12.46 -7.61
C GLU A 71 -1.58 -12.49 -7.60
N ALA A 72 -0.95 -11.68 -8.45
CA ALA A 72 0.50 -11.49 -8.47
C ALA A 72 0.89 -10.09 -8.96
N ILE A 73 1.48 -9.29 -8.07
CA ILE A 73 1.94 -7.93 -8.32
C ILE A 73 3.39 -7.81 -7.85
N VAL A 74 4.25 -7.21 -8.68
CA VAL A 74 5.58 -6.75 -8.26
C VAL A 74 5.58 -5.23 -8.22
N GLN A 75 5.98 -4.65 -7.10
CA GLN A 75 6.11 -3.22 -6.93
C GLN A 75 7.58 -2.80 -6.83
N GLY A 76 7.87 -1.62 -7.34
CA GLY A 76 9.11 -0.88 -7.08
C GLY A 76 8.76 0.49 -6.49
N VAL A 77 9.26 0.80 -5.30
CA VAL A 77 9.06 2.09 -4.64
C VAL A 77 10.40 2.80 -4.53
N GLN A 78 10.53 3.95 -5.20
CA GLN A 78 11.73 4.79 -5.20
C GLN A 78 11.58 5.97 -4.23
N TYR A 79 12.39 5.97 -3.18
CA TYR A 79 12.41 7.01 -2.15
C TYR A 79 13.26 8.21 -2.54
N GLU A 80 13.16 9.31 -1.77
CA GLU A 80 13.89 10.56 -2.03
C GLU A 80 15.42 10.41 -1.98
N ASN A 81 15.92 9.46 -1.19
CA ASN A 81 17.35 9.13 -1.13
C ASN A 81 17.85 8.37 -2.38
N GLY A 82 16.96 8.04 -3.32
CA GLY A 82 17.23 7.28 -4.53
C GLY A 82 17.21 5.76 -4.37
N GLU A 83 17.01 5.27 -3.14
CA GLU A 83 16.83 3.85 -2.85
C GLU A 83 15.54 3.34 -3.48
N VAL A 84 15.60 2.13 -4.07
CA VAL A 84 14.44 1.47 -4.67
C VAL A 84 14.19 0.19 -3.90
N GLN A 85 13.05 0.12 -3.21
CA GLN A 85 12.59 -1.12 -2.61
C GLN A 85 11.74 -1.89 -3.62
N ILE A 86 12.08 -3.15 -3.85
CA ILE A 86 11.29 -4.06 -4.69
C ILE A 86 10.63 -5.11 -3.81
N LYS A 87 9.33 -5.28 -4.01
CA LYS A 87 8.50 -6.22 -3.25
C LYS A 87 7.54 -6.93 -4.19
N ALA A 88 7.30 -8.21 -3.94
CA ALA A 88 6.24 -8.96 -4.59
C ALA A 88 5.12 -9.25 -3.60
N ILE A 89 3.89 -9.19 -4.08
CA ILE A 89 2.68 -9.61 -3.38
C ILE A 89 2.03 -10.65 -4.29
N PHE A 90 1.90 -11.89 -3.82
CA PHE A 90 1.36 -12.96 -4.66
C PHE A 90 0.73 -14.08 -3.84
N THR A 91 -0.28 -14.72 -4.41
CA THR A 91 -0.88 -15.92 -3.80
C THR A 91 0.03 -17.12 -4.01
N VAL A 92 0.15 -17.93 -2.95
CA VAL A 92 0.72 -19.27 -2.97
C VAL A 92 -0.33 -20.28 -2.55
N GLU A 93 -0.24 -21.50 -3.06
CA GLU A 93 -1.09 -22.62 -2.62
C GLU A 93 -0.22 -23.75 -2.09
N LYS A 94 -0.48 -24.16 -0.85
CA LYS A 94 0.20 -25.28 -0.21
C LYS A 94 -0.82 -26.17 0.49
N ASP A 95 -0.79 -27.46 0.19
CA ASP A 95 -1.69 -28.46 0.77
C ASP A 95 -3.19 -28.10 0.61
N GLY A 96 -3.55 -27.50 -0.53
CA GLY A 96 -4.91 -27.05 -0.84
C GLY A 96 -5.36 -25.81 -0.07
N LYS A 97 -4.45 -25.13 0.63
CA LYS A 97 -4.70 -23.86 1.32
C LYS A 97 -3.95 -22.74 0.62
N LYS A 98 -4.67 -21.66 0.35
CA LYS A 98 -4.09 -20.44 -0.20
C LYS A 98 -3.64 -19.50 0.91
N ALA A 99 -2.54 -18.81 0.66
CA ALA A 99 -2.06 -17.69 1.45
C ALA A 99 -1.49 -16.63 0.50
N ILE A 100 -1.35 -15.40 0.98
CA ILE A 100 -0.69 -14.33 0.24
C ILE A 100 0.67 -14.09 0.85
N HIS A 101 1.70 -14.09 0.01
CA HIS A 101 3.09 -13.82 0.37
C HIS A 101 3.48 -12.42 -0.03
N HIS A 102 4.03 -11.69 0.93
CA HIS A 102 4.75 -10.44 0.73
C HIS A 102 6.24 -10.78 0.76
N ALA A 103 6.90 -10.73 -0.40
CA ALA A 103 8.28 -11.15 -0.54
C ALA A 103 9.20 -10.01 -0.97
N ILE A 104 10.42 -10.03 -0.49
CA ILE A 104 11.50 -9.10 -0.84
C ILE A 104 12.75 -9.90 -1.20
N VAL A 105 13.76 -9.24 -1.74
CA VAL A 105 15.09 -9.85 -1.93
C VAL A 105 16.07 -9.32 -0.89
N GLN A 106 16.75 -10.22 -0.20
CA GLN A 106 17.82 -9.89 0.73
C GLN A 106 19.02 -10.80 0.48
N GLY A 107 20.20 -10.20 0.27
CA GLY A 107 21.42 -10.96 -0.01
C GLY A 107 21.31 -11.86 -1.24
N GLY A 108 20.57 -11.42 -2.27
CA GLY A 108 20.34 -12.18 -3.51
C GLY A 108 19.40 -13.38 -3.37
N LYS A 109 18.61 -13.45 -2.29
CA LYS A 109 17.63 -14.51 -2.04
C LYS A 109 16.27 -13.91 -1.77
N VAL A 110 15.22 -14.59 -2.22
CA VAL A 110 13.85 -14.23 -1.90
C VAL A 110 13.56 -14.58 -0.44
N PHE A 111 13.01 -13.62 0.29
CA PHE A 111 12.60 -13.73 1.69
C PHE A 111 11.12 -13.37 1.79
N ILE A 112 10.34 -14.21 2.48
CA ILE A 112 8.94 -13.93 2.77
C ILE A 112 8.90 -13.04 4.01
N GLU A 113 8.69 -11.75 3.79
CA GLU A 113 8.58 -10.75 4.85
C GLU A 113 7.31 -10.96 5.67
N GLN A 114 6.22 -11.36 5.00
CA GLN A 114 4.94 -11.60 5.65
C GLN A 114 4.11 -12.64 4.87
N GLU A 115 3.44 -13.51 5.61
CA GLU A 115 2.40 -14.40 5.11
C GLU A 115 1.06 -13.95 5.69
N VAL A 116 0.07 -13.72 4.84
CA VAL A 116 -1.26 -13.26 5.22
C VAL A 116 -2.34 -14.22 4.72
N SER A 117 -3.50 -14.21 5.39
CA SER A 117 -4.63 -15.06 4.99
C SER A 117 -5.06 -14.70 3.57
N HIS A 118 -5.42 -15.71 2.76
CA HIS A 118 -5.88 -15.46 1.39
C HIS A 118 -7.23 -14.73 1.38
N ASP A 119 -7.21 -13.55 0.77
CA ASP A 119 -8.38 -12.77 0.39
C ASP A 119 -8.08 -12.08 -0.95
N PRO A 120 -8.77 -12.43 -2.05
CA PRO A 120 -8.53 -11.83 -3.36
C PRO A 120 -8.67 -10.29 -3.37
N ALA A 121 -9.46 -9.70 -2.46
CA ALA A 121 -9.59 -8.25 -2.35
C ALA A 121 -8.25 -7.54 -2.05
N HIS A 122 -7.28 -8.27 -1.48
CA HIS A 122 -5.95 -7.76 -1.15
C HIS A 122 -5.22 -7.21 -2.39
N PHE A 123 -5.49 -7.75 -3.59
CA PHE A 123 -4.87 -7.31 -4.85
C PHE A 123 -5.57 -6.11 -5.50
N GLY A 124 -6.69 -5.65 -4.95
CA GLY A 124 -7.47 -4.54 -5.51
C GLY A 124 -6.78 -3.18 -5.39
N PHE A 125 -5.76 -3.04 -4.54
CA PHE A 125 -5.21 -1.75 -4.13
C PHE A 125 -4.66 -0.90 -5.28
N VAL A 126 -4.11 -1.49 -6.35
CA VAL A 126 -3.60 -0.72 -7.50
C VAL A 126 -4.73 0.04 -8.20
N GLU A 127 -5.90 -0.58 -8.36
CA GLU A 127 -7.09 0.08 -8.90
C GLU A 127 -7.66 1.12 -7.93
N GLU A 128 -7.51 0.89 -6.63
CA GLU A 128 -7.90 1.87 -5.61
C GLU A 128 -6.99 3.11 -5.64
N LEU A 129 -5.69 2.96 -5.95
CA LEU A 129 -4.77 4.08 -6.13
C LEU A 129 -5.19 5.01 -7.29
N LYS A 130 -5.82 4.47 -8.34
CA LYS A 130 -6.33 5.25 -9.49
C LYS A 130 -7.57 6.08 -9.16
N ASN A 131 -8.32 5.68 -8.13
CA ASN A 131 -9.65 6.23 -7.81
C ASN A 131 -9.69 6.85 -6.40
N GLN A 132 -8.56 7.36 -5.92
CA GLN A 132 -8.46 7.92 -4.59
C GLN A 132 -9.30 9.19 -4.41
N LYS A 133 -9.85 9.37 -3.21
CA LYS A 133 -10.59 10.57 -2.81
C LYS A 133 -10.19 11.04 -1.43
N GLY A 134 -9.97 12.34 -1.30
CA GLY A 134 -9.63 13.01 -0.04
C GLY A 134 -10.79 13.07 0.95
N ALA A 135 -10.44 13.28 2.22
CA ALA A 135 -11.39 13.43 3.33
C ALA A 135 -12.30 14.68 3.20
N GLU A 136 -11.87 15.71 2.46
CA GLU A 136 -12.53 17.03 2.43
C GLU A 136 -13.59 17.22 1.32
N GLU A 137 -13.82 16.27 0.41
CA GLU A 137 -14.82 16.43 -0.66
C GLU A 137 -16.24 16.01 -0.21
N SER A 138 -16.79 16.74 0.76
CA SER A 138 -18.25 16.77 1.02
C SER A 138 -18.96 17.82 0.16
N SER A 139 -18.47 18.12 -1.05
CA SER A 139 -19.09 19.05 -2.01
C SER A 139 -19.40 18.34 -3.33
N ASP A 140 -20.49 18.74 -3.98
CA ASP A 140 -21.07 18.12 -5.20
C ASP A 140 -20.16 18.14 -6.47
N GLU A 141 -18.92 18.60 -6.38
CA GLU A 141 -17.93 18.58 -7.47
C GLU A 141 -16.73 17.70 -7.10
N ILE A 142 -16.48 16.68 -7.93
CA ILE A 142 -15.38 15.71 -7.80
C ILE A 142 -14.14 16.27 -8.52
N LYS A 143 -12.99 16.41 -7.84
CA LYS A 143 -11.70 16.72 -8.49
C LYS A 143 -10.65 15.66 -8.11
N GLU A 144 -9.92 15.14 -9.09
CA GLU A 144 -9.02 13.97 -9.00
C GLU A 144 -7.75 14.15 -8.14
N GLU A 145 -7.69 15.12 -7.22
CA GLU A 145 -6.44 15.66 -6.70
C GLU A 145 -6.44 16.00 -5.20
N ALA A 146 -7.26 15.33 -4.39
CA ALA A 146 -7.54 15.78 -3.02
C ALA A 146 -6.42 15.50 -1.98
N TRP A 147 -6.29 16.43 -1.03
CA TRP A 147 -5.49 16.36 0.20
C TRP A 147 -6.36 15.79 1.35
N TYR A 148 -5.75 15.19 2.39
CA TYR A 148 -6.48 14.47 3.44
C TYR A 148 -6.34 15.08 4.85
N ASP A 149 -6.70 16.34 5.09
CA ASP A 149 -6.88 16.78 6.49
C ASP A 149 -8.15 16.11 7.04
N GLY A 150 -8.03 15.13 7.94
CA GLY A 150 -9.16 14.37 8.49
C GLY A 150 -9.11 12.87 8.23
N CYS A 151 -10.29 12.23 8.23
CA CYS A 151 -10.41 10.77 8.19
C CYS A 151 -10.41 10.23 6.77
N LEU A 152 -9.56 9.24 6.55
CA LEU A 152 -9.26 8.70 5.24
C LEU A 152 -10.53 8.10 4.61
N VAL A 153 -10.67 8.33 3.31
CA VAL A 153 -11.74 7.78 2.49
C VAL A 153 -11.10 6.95 1.39
N PHE A 154 -11.49 5.69 1.28
CA PHE A 154 -10.92 4.80 0.28
C PHE A 154 -11.99 4.21 -0.62
N PHE A 155 -11.73 4.24 -1.93
CA PHE A 155 -12.54 3.57 -2.94
C PHE A 155 -12.27 2.07 -2.90
N ASN A 156 -13.33 1.26 -2.94
CA ASN A 156 -13.24 -0.20 -3.08
C ASN A 156 -13.50 -0.58 -4.53
N SER A 157 -12.47 -1.08 -5.23
CA SER A 157 -12.57 -1.47 -6.64
C SER A 157 -13.48 -2.69 -6.87
N GLY A 158 -13.64 -3.56 -5.86
CA GLY A 158 -14.50 -4.74 -5.93
C GLY A 158 -16.00 -4.45 -5.91
N ASN A 159 -16.43 -3.32 -5.32
CA ASN A 159 -17.86 -2.98 -5.21
C ASN A 159 -18.22 -1.55 -5.64
N GLY A 160 -17.25 -0.72 -6.02
CA GLY A 160 -17.46 0.64 -6.50
C GLY A 160 -17.87 1.65 -5.42
N LYS A 161 -17.71 1.35 -4.13
CA LYS A 161 -18.13 2.21 -3.02
C LYS A 161 -16.94 2.86 -2.32
N TYR A 162 -17.23 3.98 -1.66
CA TYR A 162 -16.29 4.68 -0.78
C TYR A 162 -16.51 4.28 0.69
N TYR A 163 -15.42 4.08 1.40
CA TYR A 163 -15.39 3.73 2.82
C TYR A 163 -14.79 4.90 3.61
N TYR A 164 -15.55 5.42 4.57
CA TYR A 164 -15.16 6.55 5.42
C TYR A 164 -14.65 6.02 6.74
N TYR A 165 -13.34 6.06 6.93
CA TYR A 165 -12.70 5.51 8.13
C TYR A 165 -12.96 6.38 9.34
N ASN A 166 -12.97 5.76 10.53
CA ASN A 166 -13.21 6.48 11.77
C ASN A 166 -11.92 6.76 12.54
N HIS A 167 -10.91 5.91 12.36
CA HIS A 167 -9.63 5.93 13.09
C HIS A 167 -8.44 6.15 12.15
N CYS A 168 -8.54 5.78 10.87
CA CYS A 168 -7.47 6.08 9.91
C CYS A 168 -7.48 7.55 9.49
N GLY A 169 -6.44 8.31 9.83
CA GLY A 169 -6.27 9.70 9.39
C GLY A 169 -5.85 10.64 10.53
N LYS A 170 -5.37 11.84 10.17
CA LYS A 170 -5.00 12.83 11.21
C LYS A 170 -6.28 13.43 11.81
N GLY A 171 -6.32 13.55 13.15
CA GLY A 171 -7.50 14.06 13.86
C GLY A 171 -8.68 13.07 13.89
N CYS A 172 -8.41 11.81 13.53
CA CYS A 172 -9.38 10.73 13.60
C CYS A 172 -9.24 9.95 14.89
N GLY A 173 -10.15 9.01 15.06
CA GLY A 173 -10.22 8.17 16.24
C GLY A 173 -11.15 8.71 17.32
N GLY A 174 -10.95 8.15 18.52
CA GLY A 174 -11.81 8.33 19.68
C GLY A 174 -12.51 7.03 20.07
N GLU A 175 -12.49 6.69 21.36
CA GLU A 175 -12.97 5.39 21.84
C GLU A 175 -14.47 5.13 21.58
N SER A 176 -15.24 6.20 21.38
CA SER A 176 -16.67 6.16 21.08
C SER A 176 -17.00 5.88 19.62
N LYS A 177 -16.04 6.03 18.69
CA LYS A 177 -16.28 5.76 17.26
C LYS A 177 -16.16 4.26 17.00
N ALA A 178 -17.15 3.71 16.29
CA ALA A 178 -17.12 2.31 15.89
C ALA A 178 -15.97 2.04 14.90
N VAL A 179 -15.35 0.88 15.03
CA VAL A 179 -14.43 0.37 14.01
C VAL A 179 -15.26 -0.16 12.85
N ILE A 180 -14.95 0.24 11.62
CA ILE A 180 -15.76 -0.15 10.45
C ILE A 180 -15.26 -1.40 9.72
N ASN A 181 -13.96 -1.71 9.83
CA ASN A 181 -13.33 -2.88 9.21
C ASN A 181 -11.96 -3.20 9.85
N THR A 182 -11.20 -4.13 9.28
CA THR A 182 -9.91 -4.59 9.82
C THR A 182 -8.86 -3.49 9.77
N LEU A 183 -8.75 -2.77 8.65
CA LEU A 183 -7.80 -1.66 8.52
C LEU A 183 -8.10 -0.52 9.51
N ASP A 184 -9.37 -0.17 9.71
CA ASP A 184 -9.79 0.83 10.69
C ASP A 184 -9.44 0.41 12.13
N SER A 185 -9.48 -0.90 12.41
CA SER A 185 -9.01 -1.48 13.67
C SER A 185 -7.50 -1.30 13.86
N CYS A 186 -6.71 -1.48 12.79
CA CYS A 186 -5.27 -1.23 12.82
C CYS A 186 -4.96 0.22 13.17
N CYS A 187 -5.66 1.17 12.55
CA CYS A 187 -5.50 2.59 12.84
C CYS A 187 -5.91 2.94 14.28
N ARG A 188 -7.01 2.37 14.80
CA ARG A 188 -7.39 2.55 16.21
C ARG A 188 -6.31 2.06 17.18
N ASN A 189 -5.68 0.93 16.87
CA ASN A 189 -4.59 0.40 17.70
C ASN A 189 -3.35 1.28 17.62
N HIS A 190 -3.06 1.86 16.46
CA HIS A 190 -2.01 2.84 16.28
C HIS A 190 -2.25 4.12 17.09
N ASP A 191 -3.47 4.67 17.06
CA ASP A 191 -3.86 5.82 17.90
C ASP A 191 -3.64 5.54 19.38
N ARG A 192 -4.00 4.34 19.84
CA ARG A 192 -3.76 3.90 21.23
C ARG A 192 -2.28 3.76 21.55
N CYS A 193 -1.49 3.27 20.60
CA CYS A 193 -0.05 3.16 20.75
C CYS A 193 0.59 4.54 20.91
N TYR A 194 0.24 5.50 20.04
CA TYR A 194 0.69 6.89 20.16
C TYR A 194 0.25 7.54 21.48
N ASN A 195 -0.98 7.30 21.93
CA ASN A 195 -1.45 7.80 23.23
C ASN A 195 -0.62 7.27 24.41
N ASN A 196 -0.06 6.06 24.31
CA ASN A 196 0.72 5.43 25.37
C ASN A 196 2.23 5.75 25.28
N PHE A 197 2.77 5.91 24.08
CA PHE A 197 4.21 5.95 23.83
C PHE A 197 4.70 7.24 23.15
N GLY A 198 3.79 8.14 22.80
CA GLY A 198 4.07 9.40 22.10
C GLY A 198 3.92 9.29 20.58
N GLU A 199 3.61 10.43 19.95
CA GLU A 199 3.58 10.58 18.49
C GLU A 199 4.98 10.35 17.88
N GLY A 200 5.03 9.78 16.68
CA GLY A 200 6.28 9.46 15.99
C GLY A 200 7.05 8.28 16.61
N ASN A 201 6.40 7.49 17.47
CA ASN A 201 7.00 6.27 17.98
C ASN A 201 7.12 5.23 16.85
N CYS A 202 8.36 4.98 16.44
CA CYS A 202 8.69 4.04 15.36
C CYS A 202 8.16 2.62 15.56
N GLY A 203 8.01 2.14 16.80
CA GLY A 203 7.42 0.84 17.09
C GLY A 203 5.93 0.80 16.75
N CYS A 204 5.21 1.86 17.09
CA CYS A 204 3.80 2.00 16.71
C CYS A 204 3.62 2.01 15.18
N ASP A 205 4.49 2.74 14.46
CA ASP A 205 4.43 2.81 12.99
C ASP A 205 4.77 1.46 12.33
N ARG A 206 5.76 0.74 12.87
CA ARG A 206 6.07 -0.63 12.42
C ARG A 206 4.88 -1.56 12.62
N ASP A 207 4.25 -1.53 13.79
CA ASP A 207 3.11 -2.38 14.12
C ASP A 207 1.88 -2.04 13.27
N LEU A 208 1.67 -0.76 12.94
CA LEU A 208 0.64 -0.34 11.99
C LEU A 208 0.90 -0.89 10.58
N SER A 209 2.15 -0.83 10.09
CA SER A 209 2.51 -1.37 8.78
C SER A 209 2.21 -2.86 8.68
N VAL A 210 2.63 -3.64 9.69
CA VAL A 210 2.36 -5.09 9.74
C VAL A 210 0.86 -5.38 9.84
N CYS A 211 0.12 -4.62 10.64
CA CYS A 211 -1.33 -4.78 10.78
C CYS A 211 -2.05 -4.48 9.46
N ALA A 212 -1.71 -3.37 8.81
CA ALA A 212 -2.31 -2.97 7.54
C ALA A 212 -2.01 -3.98 6.42
N ASN A 213 -0.80 -4.54 6.35
CA ASN A 213 -0.49 -5.63 5.40
C ASN A 213 -1.36 -6.89 5.64
N ASN A 214 -1.86 -7.14 6.86
CA ASN A 214 -2.76 -8.26 7.12
C ASN A 214 -4.23 -7.95 6.77
N ALA A 215 -4.56 -6.71 6.45
CA ALA A 215 -5.88 -6.32 6.01
C ALA A 215 -6.02 -6.46 4.48
N SER A 216 -7.25 -6.55 4.01
CA SER A 216 -7.60 -6.50 2.59
C SER A 216 -8.63 -5.41 2.30
N ASP A 217 -8.86 -4.55 3.30
CA ASP A 217 -9.77 -3.43 3.19
C ASP A 217 -9.19 -2.34 2.29
N PRO A 218 -10.05 -1.53 1.64
CA PRO A 218 -9.61 -0.47 0.78
C PRO A 218 -8.58 0.44 1.42
N GLY A 219 -7.48 0.67 0.71
CA GLY A 219 -6.37 1.52 1.14
C GLY A 219 -5.38 0.92 2.13
N TRP A 220 -5.44 -0.39 2.39
CA TRP A 220 -4.47 -1.08 3.25
C TRP A 220 -3.02 -0.82 2.83
N TRP A 221 -2.75 -0.82 1.52
CA TRP A 221 -1.40 -0.64 0.97
C TRP A 221 -0.85 0.75 1.30
N MET A 222 -1.68 1.78 1.15
CA MET A 222 -1.29 3.17 1.44
C MET A 222 -0.97 3.37 2.92
N VAL A 223 -1.82 2.85 3.80
CA VAL A 223 -1.62 2.93 5.25
C VAL A 223 -0.36 2.16 5.65
N SER A 224 -0.18 0.97 5.08
CA SER A 224 1.00 0.15 5.35
C SER A 224 2.29 0.85 4.92
N GLU A 225 2.32 1.41 3.71
CA GLU A 225 3.50 2.04 3.15
C GLU A 225 3.83 3.36 3.86
N TRP A 226 2.82 4.18 4.20
CA TRP A 226 3.01 5.36 5.05
C TRP A 226 3.63 4.98 6.39
N ALA A 227 3.09 3.96 7.06
CA ALA A 227 3.55 3.53 8.37
C ALA A 227 4.96 2.94 8.29
N ARG A 228 5.27 2.18 7.23
CA ARG A 228 6.62 1.66 6.97
C ARG A 228 7.64 2.79 6.82
N LEU A 229 7.28 3.86 6.10
CA LEU A 229 8.15 5.03 5.92
C LEU A 229 8.40 5.83 7.21
N LYS A 230 7.44 5.82 8.14
CA LYS A 230 7.59 6.47 9.44
C LYS A 230 8.25 5.56 10.48
N SER A 231 8.28 4.25 10.24
CA SER A 231 9.00 3.31 11.07
C SER A 231 10.51 3.55 10.95
N CYS A 232 11.21 3.54 12.09
CA CYS A 232 12.67 3.56 12.12
C CYS A 232 13.17 2.21 11.60
N ASN A 233 13.68 2.19 10.37
CA ASN A 233 14.50 1.09 9.83
C ASN A 233 15.91 1.60 9.56
#